data_AF-A0A2N0KPK1-F1
#
_entry.id   AF-A0A2N0KPK1-F1
#
_cell.length_a   1.000
_cell.length_b   1.000
_cell.length_c   1.000
_cell.angle_alpha   90.00
_cell.angle_beta   90.00
_cell.angle_gamma   90.00
#
_symmetry.space_group_name_H-M   'P 1'
#
loop_
_entity.id
_entity.type
_entity.pdbx_description
1 polymer ?
#
loop_
_entity_poly.entity_id
_entity_poly.type
_entity_poly.pdbx_seq_one_letter_code
_entity_poly.pdbx_strand_id
1 'polypeptide(L)'
;MLLELAEGENDGLSFDDVVNYAGGDNLRIAEYYYLMKGHHIGPISYRISEKLNTSQINPMDSGHHVDLVNLGAPRIYTTNYDDLIEKAFQRLGVKFEKIVLPRDVATSVGTVPQVVKYHGDLQYEETLVLTESSYYTRLDLESPMDLKFRADLLGRAVLFIGYSFSDINIRVIWFKLNQMMRDVPREDRPTSYVVTFERNPVLEVLYKDVGITAIVLDPDGKATTSEEKSALMSEFLSELSTIVSNPRIPNSEFPPFSSETAIRKAEAALAAHISQRKSSRNPRIFRSASDSPLFRELTSISRMRIPPEFRDRVSNLFLKNLSISGALAPAISASIAIHGKYPTLKGPNCGIIYGLTKETGRDLLRSNYIDWERVWESQIDQEFAQLLIRTASIELEGHSSVGFDYDLFYTADILKRIAAGSLIVDGQTDFVSDTQNALGEIYERYPDFRDVSYSDDSMPHLDELADKYQLESADGTLGLDDGTYVDDLPF
;
A
#
# COMPACT_ATOMS: atom_id res chain seq x y z
N MET A 1 -31.04 -9.02 7.39
CA MET A 1 -30.93 -9.79 6.13
C MET A 1 -32.08 -10.78 5.98
N LEU A 2 -32.28 -11.72 6.92
CA LEU A 2 -33.40 -12.69 6.84
C LEU A 2 -34.78 -12.07 7.17
N LEU A 3 -34.83 -10.95 7.90
CA LEU A 3 -36.06 -10.19 8.24
C LEU A 3 -36.93 -9.84 7.02
N GLU A 4 -36.31 -9.34 5.95
CA GLU A 4 -37.02 -8.88 4.74
C GLU A 4 -37.23 -10.00 3.71
N LEU A 5 -36.65 -11.19 3.92
CA LEU A 5 -37.03 -12.42 3.19
C LEU A 5 -38.43 -12.91 3.59
N ALA A 6 -38.84 -12.60 4.83
CA ALA A 6 -40.13 -12.96 5.39
C ALA A 6 -41.30 -12.13 4.86
N GLU A 7 -41.04 -10.91 4.37
CA GLU A 7 -42.08 -9.94 3.95
C GLU A 7 -42.76 -10.33 2.61
N GLY A 8 -42.42 -11.51 2.07
CA GLY A 8 -42.84 -11.95 0.75
C GLY A 8 -44.08 -12.86 0.66
N GLU A 9 -44.44 -13.70 1.65
CA GLU A 9 -45.60 -14.62 1.48
C GLU A 9 -46.04 -15.49 2.69
N ASN A 10 -47.38 -15.55 2.87
CA ASN A 10 -48.34 -16.68 3.00
C ASN A 10 -48.28 -17.83 4.04
N ASP A 11 -47.46 -17.77 5.09
CA ASP A 11 -47.49 -18.82 6.14
C ASP A 11 -48.30 -18.40 7.38
N GLY A 12 -48.64 -17.12 7.47
CA GLY A 12 -49.25 -16.50 8.65
C GLY A 12 -48.28 -16.26 9.82
N LEU A 13 -47.00 -16.61 9.69
CA LEU A 13 -45.95 -16.33 10.67
C LEU A 13 -45.14 -15.09 10.28
N SER A 14 -44.91 -14.20 11.25
CA SER A 14 -43.98 -13.09 11.08
C SER A 14 -42.52 -13.56 11.17
N PHE A 15 -41.56 -12.74 10.73
CA PHE A 15 -40.15 -13.05 10.93
C PHE A 15 -39.80 -13.24 12.42
N ASP A 16 -40.35 -12.39 13.29
CA ASP A 16 -40.11 -12.48 14.72
C ASP A 16 -40.62 -13.80 15.30
N ASP A 17 -41.75 -14.31 14.78
CA ASP A 17 -42.25 -15.64 15.15
C ASP A 17 -41.24 -16.72 14.74
N VAL A 18 -40.73 -16.67 13.50
CA VAL A 18 -39.73 -17.64 13.02
C VAL A 18 -38.45 -17.59 13.85
N VAL A 19 -37.94 -16.39 14.16
CA VAL A 19 -36.76 -16.20 15.03
C VAL A 19 -37.00 -16.82 16.41
N ASN A 20 -38.16 -16.55 17.01
CA ASN A 20 -38.52 -17.06 18.33
C ASN A 20 -38.65 -18.60 18.33
N TYR A 21 -39.36 -19.17 17.35
CA TYR A 21 -39.53 -20.62 17.25
C TYR A 21 -38.24 -21.36 16.89
N ALA A 22 -37.35 -20.73 16.12
CA ALA A 22 -36.01 -21.25 15.83
C ALA A 22 -35.04 -21.08 17.01
N GLY A 23 -35.43 -20.39 18.09
CA GLY A 23 -34.57 -20.12 19.25
C GLY A 23 -33.43 -19.13 18.95
N GLY A 24 -33.59 -18.27 17.95
CA GLY A 24 -32.57 -17.33 17.49
C GLY A 24 -31.42 -17.97 16.69
N ASP A 25 -31.53 -19.24 16.33
CA ASP A 25 -30.50 -19.93 15.54
C ASP A 25 -30.63 -19.58 14.04
N ASN A 26 -29.63 -18.85 13.53
CA ASN A 26 -29.58 -18.42 12.13
C ASN A 26 -29.64 -19.58 11.13
N LEU A 27 -29.07 -20.74 11.46
CA LEU A 27 -29.07 -21.90 10.55
C LEU A 27 -30.47 -22.51 10.42
N ARG A 28 -31.21 -22.57 11.53
CA ARG A 28 -32.59 -23.05 11.54
C ARG A 28 -33.55 -22.06 10.86
N ILE A 29 -33.32 -20.76 11.04
CA ILE A 29 -34.07 -19.73 10.33
C ILE A 29 -33.83 -19.87 8.82
N ALA A 30 -32.57 -20.04 8.39
CA ALA A 30 -32.25 -20.25 6.98
C ALA A 30 -32.83 -21.57 6.43
N GLU A 31 -32.77 -22.66 7.19
CA GLU A 31 -33.41 -23.95 6.84
C GLU A 31 -34.92 -23.79 6.67
N TYR A 32 -35.61 -23.10 7.59
CA TYR A 32 -37.04 -22.83 7.48
C TYR A 32 -37.39 -22.15 6.15
N TYR A 33 -36.73 -21.04 5.81
CA TYR A 33 -36.99 -20.34 4.55
C TYR A 33 -36.61 -21.17 3.32
N TYR A 34 -35.57 -21.99 3.40
CA TYR A 34 -35.21 -22.92 2.33
C TYR A 34 -36.33 -23.94 2.07
N LEU A 35 -36.88 -24.54 3.12
CA LEU A 35 -38.01 -25.48 3.02
C LEU A 35 -39.27 -24.79 2.47
N MET A 36 -39.60 -23.60 2.98
CA MET A 36 -40.78 -22.84 2.54
C MET A 36 -40.69 -22.38 1.09
N LYS A 37 -39.47 -22.17 0.57
CA LYS A 37 -39.24 -21.89 -0.85
C LYS A 37 -39.08 -23.16 -1.70
N GLY A 38 -39.55 -24.30 -1.22
CA GLY A 38 -39.58 -25.54 -2.00
C GLY A 38 -38.19 -26.14 -2.22
N HIS A 39 -37.27 -25.96 -1.27
CA HIS A 39 -35.87 -26.37 -1.37
C HIS A 39 -35.09 -25.59 -2.44
N HIS A 40 -35.46 -24.33 -2.65
CA HIS A 40 -34.74 -23.41 -3.54
C HIS A 40 -34.00 -22.36 -2.73
N ILE A 41 -32.65 -22.36 -2.84
CA ILE A 41 -31.80 -21.40 -2.14
C ILE A 41 -31.77 -20.01 -2.82
N GLY A 42 -32.10 -19.95 -4.12
CA GLY A 42 -32.08 -18.75 -4.96
C GLY A 42 -32.75 -17.50 -4.36
N PRO A 43 -33.95 -17.58 -3.76
CA PRO A 43 -34.57 -16.44 -3.10
C PRO A 43 -33.71 -15.89 -1.94
N ILE A 44 -33.09 -16.78 -1.16
CA ILE A 44 -32.25 -16.42 -0.02
C ILE A 44 -30.93 -15.82 -0.51
N SER A 45 -30.25 -16.48 -1.46
CA SER A 45 -28.99 -15.99 -2.05
C SER A 45 -29.18 -14.62 -2.72
N TYR A 46 -30.29 -14.41 -3.43
CA TYR A 46 -30.63 -13.13 -4.06
C TYR A 46 -30.69 -12.00 -3.02
N ARG A 47 -31.39 -12.20 -1.91
CA ARG A 47 -31.49 -11.18 -0.85
C ARG A 47 -30.18 -10.92 -0.13
N ILE A 48 -29.36 -11.96 0.07
CA ILE A 48 -28.00 -11.78 0.60
C ILE A 48 -27.18 -10.93 -0.37
N SER A 49 -27.23 -11.23 -1.68
CA SER A 49 -26.51 -10.48 -2.71
C SER A 49 -26.95 -9.01 -2.80
N GLU A 50 -28.26 -8.76 -2.68
CA GLU A 50 -28.86 -7.42 -2.68
C GLU A 50 -28.37 -6.59 -1.50
N LYS A 51 -28.31 -7.18 -0.30
CA LYS A 51 -27.88 -6.47 0.91
C LYS A 51 -26.37 -6.28 1.01
N LEU A 52 -25.57 -7.24 0.54
CA LEU A 52 -24.12 -7.08 0.47
C LEU A 52 -23.73 -6.04 -0.57
N ASN A 53 -24.49 -5.95 -1.67
CA ASN A 53 -24.36 -4.93 -2.71
C ASN A 53 -22.90 -4.63 -3.13
N THR A 54 -22.12 -5.70 -3.31
CA THR A 54 -20.66 -5.59 -3.48
C THR A 54 -20.27 -4.84 -4.76
N SER A 55 -21.20 -4.63 -5.70
CA SER A 55 -21.01 -3.84 -6.90
C SER A 55 -20.76 -2.35 -6.62
N GLN A 56 -21.26 -1.84 -5.49
CA GLN A 56 -21.07 -0.45 -5.06
C GLN A 56 -19.89 -0.27 -4.11
N ILE A 57 -19.26 -1.35 -3.68
CA ILE A 57 -18.13 -1.33 -2.74
C ILE A 57 -16.84 -1.37 -3.54
N ASN A 58 -15.99 -0.36 -3.38
CA ASN A 58 -14.62 -0.39 -3.88
C ASN A 58 -13.72 -1.05 -2.83
N PRO A 59 -13.15 -2.25 -3.07
CA PRO A 59 -12.27 -2.90 -2.09
C PRO A 59 -11.00 -2.10 -1.81
N MET A 60 -10.63 -1.19 -2.72
CA MET A 60 -9.46 -0.34 -2.58
C MET A 60 -9.61 0.69 -1.46
N ASP A 61 -10.84 1.14 -1.18
CA ASP A 61 -11.14 2.05 -0.06
C ASP A 61 -10.89 1.39 1.30
N SER A 62 -10.78 0.05 1.31
CA SER A 62 -10.42 -0.72 2.49
C SER A 62 -8.93 -1.08 2.47
N GLY A 63 -8.19 -0.54 3.44
CA GLY A 63 -6.76 -0.82 3.60
C GLY A 63 -6.45 -2.32 3.74
N HIS A 64 -7.28 -3.06 4.47
CA HIS A 64 -7.03 -4.49 4.73
C HIS A 64 -7.16 -5.39 3.49
N HIS A 65 -7.99 -5.05 2.49
CA HIS A 65 -8.06 -5.87 1.26
C HIS A 65 -6.79 -5.70 0.40
N VAL A 66 -6.27 -4.48 0.30
CA VAL A 66 -4.99 -4.22 -0.37
C VAL A 66 -3.84 -4.89 0.37
N ASP A 67 -3.82 -4.77 1.71
CA ASP A 67 -2.78 -5.37 2.53
C ASP A 67 -2.84 -6.90 2.54
N LEU A 68 -4.03 -7.51 2.39
CA LEU A 68 -4.18 -8.95 2.19
C LEU A 68 -3.50 -9.43 0.91
N VAL A 69 -3.57 -8.66 -0.18
CA VAL A 69 -2.84 -8.95 -1.42
C VAL A 69 -1.33 -8.77 -1.21
N ASN A 70 -0.93 -7.71 -0.51
CA ASN A 70 0.47 -7.45 -0.19
C ASN A 70 1.11 -8.58 0.62
N LEU A 71 0.38 -9.24 1.53
CA LEU A 71 0.90 -10.39 2.29
C LEU A 71 1.48 -11.51 1.41
N GLY A 72 1.08 -11.60 0.13
CA GLY A 72 1.59 -12.62 -0.79
C GLY A 72 1.25 -14.05 -0.36
N ALA A 73 0.15 -14.21 0.38
CA ALA A 73 -0.30 -15.50 0.88
C ALA A 73 -0.64 -16.42 -0.31
N PRO A 74 -0.03 -17.61 -0.43
CA PRO A 74 -0.27 -18.49 -1.57
C PRO A 74 -1.69 -19.08 -1.58
N ARG A 75 -2.33 -19.15 -0.40
CA ARG A 75 -3.67 -19.68 -0.20
C ARG A 75 -4.43 -18.77 0.75
N ILE A 76 -5.58 -18.27 0.31
CA ILE A 76 -6.52 -17.48 1.10
C ILE A 76 -7.82 -18.28 1.16
N TYR A 77 -8.19 -18.76 2.33
CA TYR A 77 -9.47 -19.42 2.57
C TYR A 77 -10.45 -18.41 3.16
N THR A 78 -11.68 -18.38 2.66
CA THR A 78 -12.74 -17.54 3.20
C THR A 78 -14.07 -18.28 3.26
N THR A 79 -14.83 -18.03 4.33
CA THR A 79 -16.23 -18.43 4.47
C THR A 79 -17.19 -17.33 4.01
N ASN A 80 -16.67 -16.18 3.58
CA ASN A 80 -17.47 -15.09 3.06
C ASN A 80 -17.99 -15.42 1.66
N TYR A 81 -19.19 -14.95 1.33
CA TYR A 81 -19.83 -15.21 0.04
C TYR A 81 -19.60 -14.08 -1.00
N ASP A 82 -19.20 -12.89 -0.55
CA ASP A 82 -18.89 -11.72 -1.41
C ASP A 82 -17.63 -11.89 -2.26
N ASP A 83 -17.42 -11.04 -3.26
CA ASP A 83 -16.29 -11.08 -4.17
C ASP A 83 -15.23 -9.99 -3.90
N LEU A 84 -15.17 -9.44 -2.68
CA LEU A 84 -14.32 -8.27 -2.37
C LEU A 84 -12.83 -8.59 -2.43
N ILE A 85 -12.42 -9.78 -1.97
CA ILE A 85 -11.02 -10.23 -2.05
C ILE A 85 -10.63 -10.38 -3.52
N GLU A 86 -11.46 -11.05 -4.31
CA GLU A 86 -11.25 -11.26 -5.74
C GLU A 86 -11.16 -9.93 -6.51
N LYS A 87 -12.06 -8.99 -6.21
CA LYS A 87 -12.03 -7.64 -6.78
C LYS A 87 -10.75 -6.90 -6.41
N ALA A 88 -10.22 -7.05 -5.20
CA ALA A 88 -8.95 -6.43 -4.82
C ALA A 88 -7.79 -6.95 -5.68
N PHE A 89 -7.68 -8.28 -5.87
CA PHE A 89 -6.69 -8.86 -6.79
C PHE A 89 -6.85 -8.34 -8.23
N GLN A 90 -8.09 -8.30 -8.74
CA GLN A 90 -8.38 -7.80 -10.09
C GLN A 90 -8.00 -6.33 -10.28
N ARG A 91 -8.36 -5.46 -9.31
CA ARG A 91 -8.07 -4.02 -9.33
C ARG A 91 -6.57 -3.73 -9.27
N LEU A 92 -5.83 -4.51 -8.50
CA LEU A 92 -4.37 -4.42 -8.40
C LEU A 92 -3.63 -5.07 -9.58
N GLY A 93 -4.35 -5.74 -10.48
CA GLY A 93 -3.75 -6.43 -11.63
C GLY A 93 -2.91 -7.65 -11.25
N VAL A 94 -3.18 -8.25 -10.09
CA VAL A 94 -2.48 -9.44 -9.60
C VAL A 94 -3.24 -10.69 -10.04
N LYS A 95 -2.55 -11.62 -10.71
CA LYS A 95 -3.15 -12.90 -11.12
C LYS A 95 -3.45 -13.76 -9.89
N PHE A 96 -4.60 -14.41 -9.89
CA PHE A 96 -5.02 -15.35 -8.85
C PHE A 96 -5.96 -16.40 -9.44
N GLU A 97 -6.13 -17.52 -8.74
CA GLU A 97 -7.12 -18.56 -9.05
C GLU A 97 -8.26 -18.51 -8.03
N LYS A 98 -9.49 -18.32 -8.51
CA LYS A 98 -10.71 -18.46 -7.69
C LYS A 98 -11.11 -19.93 -7.65
N ILE A 99 -11.23 -20.52 -6.46
CA ILE A 99 -11.59 -21.93 -6.26
C ILE A 99 -12.93 -22.00 -5.52
N VAL A 100 -13.98 -22.44 -6.21
CA VAL A 100 -15.32 -22.63 -5.62
C VAL A 100 -15.84 -24.05 -5.85
N LEU A 101 -15.68 -24.55 -7.08
CA LEU A 101 -16.22 -25.83 -7.52
C LEU A 101 -15.16 -26.93 -7.52
N PRO A 102 -15.57 -28.22 -7.46
CA PRO A 102 -14.64 -29.34 -7.59
C PRO A 102 -13.78 -29.30 -8.86
N ARG A 103 -14.35 -28.82 -9.97
CA ARG A 103 -13.59 -28.65 -11.22
C ARG A 103 -12.44 -27.66 -11.05
N ASP A 104 -12.63 -26.59 -10.28
CA ASP A 104 -11.63 -25.54 -10.09
C ASP A 104 -10.45 -26.13 -9.30
N VAL A 105 -10.73 -26.99 -8.30
CA VAL A 105 -9.71 -27.76 -7.57
C VAL A 105 -8.90 -28.65 -8.52
N ALA A 106 -9.57 -29.32 -9.47
CA ALA A 106 -8.93 -30.25 -10.40
C ALA A 106 -8.10 -29.54 -11.49
N THR A 107 -8.53 -28.35 -11.95
CA THR A 107 -7.85 -27.61 -13.02
C THR A 107 -6.83 -26.59 -12.52
N SER A 108 -6.83 -26.31 -11.23
CA SER A 108 -5.92 -25.34 -10.62
C SER A 108 -4.47 -25.79 -10.73
N VAL A 109 -3.62 -24.91 -11.26
CA VAL A 109 -2.18 -25.17 -11.43
C VAL A 109 -1.42 -24.81 -10.15
N GLY A 110 -1.97 -23.90 -9.35
CA GLY A 110 -1.41 -23.54 -8.05
C GLY A 110 -0.12 -22.71 -8.10
N THR A 111 0.23 -22.16 -9.25
CA THR A 111 1.38 -21.27 -9.48
C THR A 111 1.12 -19.82 -9.08
N VAL A 112 -0.15 -19.45 -8.92
CA VAL A 112 -0.59 -18.13 -8.45
C VAL A 112 -1.34 -18.28 -7.11
N PRO A 113 -1.54 -17.20 -6.35
CA PRO A 113 -2.37 -17.22 -5.16
C PRO A 113 -3.76 -17.78 -5.45
N GLN A 114 -4.29 -18.59 -4.53
CA GLN A 114 -5.65 -19.12 -4.62
C GLN A 114 -6.56 -18.45 -3.61
N VAL A 115 -7.71 -17.98 -4.07
CA VAL A 115 -8.82 -17.53 -3.22
C VAL A 115 -9.85 -18.65 -3.19
N VAL A 116 -9.93 -19.34 -2.06
CA VAL A 116 -10.72 -20.54 -1.86
C VAL A 116 -11.99 -20.19 -1.09
N LYS A 117 -13.14 -20.32 -1.76
CA LYS A 117 -14.47 -19.99 -1.26
C LYS A 117 -15.06 -21.19 -0.53
N TYR A 118 -14.63 -21.38 0.71
CA TYR A 118 -14.84 -22.63 1.44
C TYR A 118 -16.32 -22.95 1.67
N HIS A 119 -17.13 -21.94 1.97
CA HIS A 119 -18.60 -22.07 2.12
C HIS A 119 -19.39 -21.75 0.85
N GLY A 120 -18.71 -21.67 -0.29
CA GLY A 120 -19.32 -21.35 -1.58
C GLY A 120 -19.31 -19.85 -1.90
N ASP A 121 -20.02 -19.51 -2.96
CA ASP A 121 -20.00 -18.20 -3.59
C ASP A 121 -21.39 -17.83 -4.09
N LEU A 122 -21.77 -16.56 -3.99
CA LEU A 122 -23.10 -16.10 -4.42
C LEU A 122 -23.37 -16.31 -5.93
N GLN A 123 -22.33 -16.43 -6.74
CA GLN A 123 -22.46 -16.75 -8.17
C GLN A 123 -22.81 -18.22 -8.43
N TYR A 124 -22.64 -19.09 -7.43
CA TYR A 124 -22.85 -20.54 -7.53
C TYR A 124 -23.74 -21.01 -6.39
N GLU A 125 -25.04 -20.79 -6.52
CA GLU A 125 -26.04 -21.03 -5.47
C GLU A 125 -25.97 -22.42 -4.83
N GLU A 126 -25.73 -23.47 -5.61
CA GLU A 126 -25.64 -24.86 -5.10
C GLU A 126 -24.42 -25.12 -4.21
N THR A 127 -23.46 -24.19 -4.17
CA THR A 127 -22.27 -24.30 -3.32
C THR A 127 -22.46 -23.67 -1.94
N LEU A 128 -23.54 -22.92 -1.73
CA LEU A 128 -23.75 -22.11 -0.54
C LEU A 128 -24.06 -22.96 0.69
N VAL A 129 -23.31 -22.72 1.76
CA VAL A 129 -23.46 -23.40 3.05
C VAL A 129 -24.18 -22.48 4.03
N LEU A 130 -25.52 -22.41 3.92
CA LEU A 130 -26.35 -21.45 4.66
C LEU A 130 -27.36 -22.08 5.61
N THR A 131 -27.82 -23.29 5.31
CA THR A 131 -28.88 -23.97 6.05
C THR A 131 -28.32 -24.95 7.07
N GLU A 132 -29.09 -25.33 8.09
CA GLU A 132 -28.69 -26.32 9.08
C GLU A 132 -28.28 -27.65 8.42
N SER A 133 -29.07 -28.15 7.46
CA SER A 133 -28.77 -29.36 6.71
C SER A 133 -27.46 -29.28 5.91
N SER A 134 -27.18 -28.12 5.29
CA SER A 134 -25.93 -27.90 4.55
C SER A 134 -24.70 -27.91 5.47
N TYR A 135 -24.80 -27.35 6.68
CA TYR A 135 -23.74 -27.42 7.69
C TYR A 135 -23.51 -28.85 8.16
N TYR A 136 -24.56 -29.63 8.41
CA TYR A 136 -24.41 -31.03 8.80
C TYR A 136 -23.77 -31.88 7.70
N THR A 137 -24.15 -31.66 6.44
CA THR A 137 -23.54 -32.35 5.29
C THR A 137 -22.02 -32.11 5.24
N ARG A 138 -21.56 -30.92 5.62
CA ARG A 138 -20.13 -30.63 5.69
C ARG A 138 -19.38 -31.35 6.80
N LEU A 139 -20.05 -31.87 7.83
CA LEU A 139 -19.38 -32.61 8.90
C LEU A 139 -18.86 -33.98 8.46
N ASP A 140 -19.29 -34.48 7.30
CA ASP A 140 -18.73 -35.68 6.68
C ASP A 140 -17.25 -35.48 6.34
N LEU A 141 -16.86 -34.26 5.96
CA LEU A 141 -15.48 -33.88 5.64
C LEU A 141 -14.86 -34.65 4.46
N GLU A 142 -15.71 -35.04 3.52
CA GLU A 142 -15.34 -35.78 2.31
C GLU A 142 -15.49 -34.97 1.02
N SER A 143 -15.98 -33.72 1.10
CA SER A 143 -16.08 -32.89 -0.11
C SER A 143 -14.68 -32.57 -0.66
N PRO A 144 -14.54 -32.32 -1.98
CA PRO A 144 -13.27 -31.90 -2.57
C PRO A 144 -12.65 -30.69 -1.87
N MET A 145 -13.48 -29.78 -1.36
CA MET A 145 -13.05 -28.60 -0.61
C MET A 145 -12.53 -28.95 0.78
N ASP A 146 -13.15 -29.91 1.48
CA ASP A 146 -12.67 -30.39 2.78
C ASP A 146 -11.32 -31.10 2.65
N LEU A 147 -11.18 -31.96 1.62
CA LEU A 147 -9.94 -32.67 1.34
C LEU A 147 -8.82 -31.70 0.97
N LYS A 148 -9.10 -30.73 0.11
CA LYS A 148 -8.14 -29.67 -0.25
C LYS A 148 -7.72 -28.86 0.99
N PHE A 149 -8.68 -28.41 1.78
CA PHE A 149 -8.39 -27.60 2.97
C PHE A 149 -7.52 -28.40 3.96
N ARG A 150 -7.88 -29.64 4.25
CA ARG A 150 -7.07 -30.54 5.10
C ARG A 150 -5.66 -30.74 4.56
N ALA A 151 -5.50 -30.96 3.26
CA ALA A 151 -4.20 -31.12 2.63
C ALA A 151 -3.34 -29.85 2.75
N ASP A 152 -3.94 -28.66 2.54
CA ASP A 152 -3.24 -27.39 2.67
C ASP A 152 -2.83 -27.09 4.12
N LEU A 153 -3.64 -27.49 5.10
CA LEU A 153 -3.39 -27.31 6.54
C LEU A 153 -2.27 -28.20 7.11
N LEU A 154 -2.07 -29.42 6.60
CA LEU A 154 -1.15 -30.40 7.20
C LEU A 154 0.31 -29.93 7.27
N GLY A 155 0.74 -29.04 6.38
CA GLY A 155 2.12 -28.60 6.27
C GLY A 155 2.32 -27.08 6.35
N ARG A 156 1.29 -26.32 6.74
CA ARG A 156 1.34 -24.85 6.69
C ARG A 156 0.82 -24.22 7.97
N ALA A 157 1.47 -23.14 8.36
CA ALA A 157 0.92 -22.21 9.35
C ALA A 157 -0.30 -21.51 8.76
N VAL A 158 -1.30 -21.27 9.61
CA VAL A 158 -2.54 -20.56 9.26
C VAL A 158 -2.64 -19.30 10.10
N LEU A 159 -3.07 -18.22 9.47
CA LEU A 159 -3.46 -17.00 10.16
C LEU A 159 -4.98 -16.82 10.02
N PHE A 160 -5.72 -17.01 11.11
CA PHE A 160 -7.16 -16.79 11.17
C PHE A 160 -7.45 -15.32 11.44
N ILE A 161 -8.16 -14.65 10.51
CA ILE A 161 -8.52 -13.22 10.58
C ILE A 161 -10.03 -13.09 10.46
N GLY A 162 -10.65 -12.24 11.29
CA GLY A 162 -12.10 -12.04 11.28
C GLY A 162 -12.88 -13.29 11.67
N TYR A 163 -12.21 -14.25 12.32
CA TYR A 163 -12.73 -15.57 12.60
C TYR A 163 -12.68 -15.85 14.10
N SER A 164 -13.83 -16.13 14.70
CA SER A 164 -13.95 -16.37 16.14
C SER A 164 -13.72 -17.84 16.54
N PHE A 165 -13.26 -18.69 15.63
CA PHE A 165 -13.16 -20.14 15.82
C PHE A 165 -14.49 -20.79 16.25
N SER A 166 -15.62 -20.13 15.96
CA SER A 166 -16.97 -20.54 16.32
C SER A 166 -17.58 -21.54 15.33
N ASP A 167 -17.09 -21.60 14.09
CA ASP A 167 -17.59 -22.53 13.08
C ASP A 167 -17.11 -23.96 13.36
N ILE A 168 -18.10 -24.84 13.52
CA ILE A 168 -17.92 -26.25 13.85
C ILE A 168 -17.16 -27.02 12.76
N ASN A 169 -17.36 -26.68 11.48
CA ASN A 169 -16.73 -27.40 10.36
C ASN A 169 -15.20 -27.26 10.44
N ILE A 170 -14.73 -26.03 10.63
CA ILE A 170 -13.30 -25.74 10.78
C ILE A 170 -12.75 -26.35 12.08
N ARG A 171 -13.48 -26.28 13.19
CA ARG A 171 -13.04 -26.91 14.46
C ARG A 171 -12.88 -28.42 14.34
N VAL A 172 -13.83 -29.10 13.70
CA VAL A 172 -13.77 -30.54 13.50
C VAL A 172 -12.60 -30.90 12.57
N ILE A 173 -12.37 -30.12 11.50
CA ILE A 173 -11.20 -30.29 10.63
C ILE A 173 -9.90 -30.13 11.43
N TRP A 174 -9.79 -29.07 12.22
CA TRP A 174 -8.62 -28.79 13.04
C TRP A 174 -8.37 -29.90 14.07
N PHE A 175 -9.43 -30.40 14.71
CA PHE A 175 -9.35 -31.53 15.62
C PHE A 175 -8.88 -32.80 14.92
N LYS A 176 -9.43 -33.16 13.76
CA LYS A 176 -8.98 -34.30 12.96
C LYS A 176 -7.52 -34.14 12.53
N LEU A 177 -7.10 -32.94 12.13
CA LEU A 177 -5.72 -32.63 11.78
C LEU A 177 -4.76 -32.83 12.96
N ASN A 178 -5.12 -32.36 14.15
CA ASN A 178 -4.34 -32.59 15.36
C ASN A 178 -4.24 -34.07 15.74
N GLN A 179 -5.29 -34.86 15.51
CA GLN A 179 -5.22 -36.32 15.68
C GLN A 179 -4.29 -36.97 14.65
N MET A 180 -4.34 -36.55 13.38
CA MET A 180 -3.46 -37.05 12.33
C MET A 180 -1.98 -36.75 12.62
N MET A 181 -1.70 -35.61 13.25
CA MET A 181 -0.34 -35.21 13.63
C MET A 181 0.04 -35.61 15.06
N ARG A 182 -0.73 -36.47 15.74
CA ARG A 182 -0.51 -36.78 17.17
C ARG A 182 0.90 -37.32 17.47
N ASP A 183 1.49 -38.03 16.51
CA ASP A 183 2.80 -38.67 16.62
C ASP A 183 3.95 -37.72 16.22
N VAL A 184 3.64 -36.50 15.74
CA VAL A 184 4.60 -35.44 15.44
C VAL A 184 4.80 -34.58 16.68
N PRO A 185 6.02 -34.34 17.17
CA PRO A 185 6.28 -33.42 18.28
C PRO A 185 5.67 -32.03 18.05
N ARG A 186 5.18 -31.34 19.10
CA ARG A 186 4.46 -30.06 18.92
C ARG A 186 5.39 -28.98 18.34
N GLU A 187 6.66 -29.02 18.69
CA GLU A 187 7.74 -28.15 18.19
C GLU A 187 8.01 -28.31 16.70
N ASP A 188 7.72 -29.48 16.13
CA ASP A 188 7.91 -29.77 14.70
C ASP A 188 6.65 -29.43 13.88
N ARG A 189 5.54 -29.06 14.53
CA ARG A 189 4.29 -28.67 13.86
C ARG A 189 4.31 -27.18 13.54
N PRO A 190 3.79 -26.76 12.37
CA PRO A 190 3.59 -25.35 12.06
C PRO A 190 2.73 -24.67 13.13
N THR A 191 3.21 -23.55 13.68
CA THR A 191 2.40 -22.75 14.62
C THR A 191 1.42 -21.90 13.82
N SER A 192 0.13 -22.02 14.15
CA SER A 192 -0.93 -21.19 13.59
C SER A 192 -1.32 -20.07 14.55
N TYR A 193 -1.97 -19.05 14.02
CA TYR A 193 -2.30 -17.82 14.74
C TYR A 193 -3.76 -17.46 14.53
N VAL A 194 -4.39 -16.87 15.54
CA VAL A 194 -5.73 -16.27 15.44
C VAL A 194 -5.68 -14.84 15.91
N VAL A 195 -6.21 -13.93 15.10
CA VAL A 195 -6.27 -12.50 15.45
C VAL A 195 -7.59 -12.24 16.17
N THR A 196 -7.51 -11.76 17.40
CA THR A 196 -8.67 -11.36 18.20
C THR A 196 -8.57 -9.89 18.58
N PHE A 197 -9.71 -9.24 18.81
CA PHE A 197 -9.72 -7.86 19.27
C PHE A 197 -9.40 -7.79 20.76
N GLU A 198 -10.18 -8.49 21.57
CA GLU A 198 -10.11 -8.40 23.02
C GLU A 198 -9.44 -9.66 23.60
N ARG A 199 -8.87 -9.52 24.82
CA ARG A 199 -8.34 -10.66 25.56
C ARG A 199 -9.47 -11.60 25.95
N ASN A 200 -9.21 -12.90 25.80
CA ASN A 200 -10.07 -13.94 26.34
C ASN A 200 -9.19 -15.05 26.90
N PRO A 201 -8.81 -14.97 28.19
CA PRO A 201 -7.89 -15.93 28.80
C PRO A 201 -8.34 -17.39 28.68
N VAL A 202 -9.66 -17.63 28.66
CA VAL A 202 -10.21 -18.98 28.50
C VAL A 202 -9.96 -19.48 27.08
N LEU A 203 -10.35 -18.71 26.07
CA LEU A 203 -10.14 -19.11 24.67
C LEU A 203 -8.65 -19.19 24.32
N GLU A 204 -7.81 -18.29 24.86
CA GLU A 204 -6.36 -18.31 24.65
C GLU A 204 -5.72 -19.62 25.13
N VAL A 205 -6.16 -20.16 26.27
CA VAL A 205 -5.72 -21.48 26.76
C VAL A 205 -6.19 -22.59 25.83
N LEU A 206 -7.45 -22.55 25.38
CA LEU A 206 -8.01 -23.54 24.47
C LEU A 206 -7.30 -23.54 23.11
N TYR A 207 -7.04 -22.37 22.54
CA TYR A 207 -6.30 -22.20 21.29
C TYR A 207 -4.88 -22.74 21.42
N LYS A 208 -4.19 -22.39 22.51
CA LYS A 208 -2.82 -22.84 22.74
C LYS A 208 -2.71 -24.36 22.83
N ASP A 209 -3.67 -25.03 23.46
CA ASP A 209 -3.65 -26.50 23.56
C ASP A 209 -3.76 -27.18 22.18
N VAL A 210 -4.49 -26.56 21.25
CA VAL A 210 -4.66 -27.08 19.88
C VAL A 210 -3.63 -26.52 18.88
N GLY A 211 -2.57 -25.85 19.35
CA GLY A 211 -1.47 -25.36 18.50
C GLY A 211 -1.75 -24.02 17.80
N ILE A 212 -2.70 -23.23 18.32
CA ILE A 212 -3.05 -21.90 17.80
C ILE A 212 -2.65 -20.83 18.83
N THR A 213 -1.91 -19.82 18.40
CA THR A 213 -1.51 -18.67 19.23
C THR A 213 -2.43 -17.47 18.95
N ALA A 214 -3.02 -16.90 20.00
CA ALA A 214 -3.82 -15.69 19.86
C ALA A 214 -2.92 -14.44 19.73
N ILE A 215 -3.23 -13.58 18.76
CA ILE A 215 -2.70 -12.23 18.60
C ILE A 215 -3.82 -11.27 18.96
N VAL A 216 -3.68 -10.57 20.09
CA VAL A 216 -4.72 -9.68 20.61
C VAL A 216 -4.41 -8.23 20.21
N LEU A 217 -5.28 -7.62 19.40
CA LEU A 217 -5.06 -6.27 18.86
C LEU A 217 -5.37 -5.15 19.86
N ASP A 218 -6.35 -5.36 20.73
CA ASP A 218 -6.79 -4.39 21.74
C ASP A 218 -6.99 -5.07 23.10
N PRO A 219 -5.89 -5.35 23.82
CA PRO A 219 -5.95 -6.08 25.09
C PRO A 219 -6.80 -5.41 26.17
N ASP A 220 -6.98 -4.09 26.07
CA ASP A 220 -7.71 -3.27 27.04
C ASP A 220 -9.19 -3.06 26.65
N GLY A 221 -9.61 -3.49 25.46
CA GLY A 221 -10.99 -3.36 24.97
C GLY A 221 -11.47 -1.92 24.81
N LYS A 222 -10.57 -1.02 24.35
CA LYS A 222 -10.88 0.39 24.09
C LYS A 222 -11.73 0.59 22.83
N ALA A 223 -11.55 -0.25 21.81
CA ALA A 223 -12.31 -0.21 20.57
C ALA A 223 -13.70 -0.83 20.79
N THR A 224 -14.72 0.02 20.84
CA THR A 224 -16.11 -0.39 21.12
C THR A 224 -16.96 -0.45 19.85
N THR A 225 -16.56 0.30 18.83
CA THR A 225 -17.27 0.40 17.55
C THR A 225 -16.68 -0.51 16.48
N SER A 226 -17.47 -0.83 15.45
CA SER A 226 -17.02 -1.61 14.30
C SER A 226 -15.93 -0.89 13.51
N GLU A 227 -16.00 0.44 13.44
CA GLU A 227 -15.06 1.31 12.76
C GLU A 227 -13.68 1.30 13.44
N GLU A 228 -13.65 1.39 14.78
CA GLU A 228 -12.41 1.30 15.56
C GLU A 228 -11.76 -0.07 15.42
N LYS A 229 -12.56 -1.15 15.50
CA LYS A 229 -12.07 -2.52 15.29
C LYS A 229 -11.54 -2.71 13.87
N SER A 230 -12.22 -2.17 12.86
CA SER A 230 -11.75 -2.19 11.46
C SER A 230 -10.43 -1.42 11.28
N ALA A 231 -10.27 -0.28 11.96
CA ALA A 231 -9.03 0.48 11.93
C ALA A 231 -7.85 -0.31 12.53
N LEU A 232 -8.05 -0.94 13.69
CA LEU A 232 -7.04 -1.80 14.32
C LEU A 232 -6.63 -2.98 13.43
N MET A 233 -7.61 -3.64 12.79
CA MET A 233 -7.33 -4.73 11.85
C MET A 233 -6.51 -4.24 10.65
N SER A 234 -6.87 -3.08 10.11
CA SER A 234 -6.17 -2.51 8.97
C SER A 234 -4.75 -2.08 9.33
N GLU A 235 -4.54 -1.55 10.54
CA GLU A 235 -3.21 -1.24 11.08
C GLU A 235 -2.35 -2.50 11.25
N PHE A 236 -2.90 -3.55 11.86
CA PHE A 236 -2.21 -4.83 12.02
C PHE A 236 -1.78 -5.44 10.67
N LEU A 237 -2.70 -5.48 9.70
CA LEU A 237 -2.40 -6.03 8.37
C LEU A 237 -1.41 -5.19 7.59
N SER A 238 -1.50 -3.86 7.69
CA SER A 238 -0.54 -2.94 7.07
C SER A 238 0.87 -3.09 7.65
N GLU A 239 1.00 -3.31 8.96
CA GLU A 239 2.30 -3.58 9.59
C GLU A 239 2.86 -4.94 9.19
N LEU A 240 2.03 -5.98 9.24
CA LEU A 240 2.42 -7.32 8.83
C LEU A 240 2.84 -7.34 7.34
N SER A 241 2.07 -6.70 6.47
CA SER A 241 2.38 -6.62 5.04
C SER A 241 3.66 -5.83 4.79
N THR A 242 3.89 -4.73 5.51
CA THR A 242 5.12 -3.93 5.39
C THR A 242 6.37 -4.72 5.81
N ILE A 243 6.27 -5.53 6.86
CA ILE A 243 7.38 -6.38 7.33
C ILE A 243 7.69 -7.47 6.30
N VAL A 244 6.65 -8.13 5.79
CA VAL A 244 6.79 -9.31 4.94
C VAL A 244 7.12 -8.93 3.48
N SER A 245 6.66 -7.78 3.01
CA SER A 245 6.71 -7.39 1.59
C SER A 245 7.82 -6.38 1.29
N ASN A 246 9.00 -6.57 1.86
CA ASN A 246 10.11 -5.63 1.74
C ASN A 246 11.34 -6.32 1.12
N PRO A 247 11.76 -5.99 -0.12
CA PRO A 247 11.20 -4.96 -1.02
C PRO A 247 10.07 -5.44 -1.94
N ARG A 248 9.69 -6.73 -1.91
CA ARG A 248 8.73 -7.34 -2.84
C ARG A 248 7.69 -8.17 -2.10
N ILE A 249 6.49 -8.28 -2.68
CA ILE A 249 5.45 -9.20 -2.21
C ILE A 249 6.00 -10.65 -2.28
N PRO A 250 5.80 -11.50 -1.26
CA PRO A 250 6.25 -12.88 -1.31
C PRO A 250 5.73 -13.63 -2.54
N ASN A 251 6.58 -14.43 -3.17
CA ASN A 251 6.27 -15.18 -4.39
C ASN A 251 5.84 -14.30 -5.59
N SER A 252 6.24 -13.04 -5.59
CA SER A 252 5.95 -12.08 -6.65
C SER A 252 7.20 -11.25 -6.99
N GLU A 253 7.33 -10.87 -8.24
CA GLU A 253 8.38 -9.94 -8.70
C GLU A 253 8.02 -8.49 -8.40
N PHE A 254 6.79 -8.24 -7.96
CA PHE A 254 6.26 -6.90 -7.79
C PHE A 254 6.48 -6.36 -6.38
N PRO A 255 6.81 -5.05 -6.24
CA PRO A 255 6.76 -4.38 -4.96
C PRO A 255 5.32 -4.35 -4.40
N PRO A 256 5.17 -4.18 -3.08
CA PRO A 256 3.85 -4.02 -2.44
C PRO A 256 3.07 -2.83 -3.01
N PHE A 257 1.76 -2.86 -2.89
CA PHE A 257 0.87 -1.76 -3.26
C PHE A 257 0.60 -0.85 -2.06
N SER A 258 0.49 0.45 -2.31
CA SER A 258 0.08 1.40 -1.28
C SER A 258 -1.39 1.18 -0.92
N SER A 259 -1.66 0.93 0.36
CA SER A 259 -3.02 0.79 0.90
C SER A 259 -3.56 2.12 1.45
N GLU A 260 -4.88 2.22 1.59
CA GLU A 260 -5.53 3.37 2.25
C GLU A 260 -4.93 3.64 3.64
N THR A 261 -4.61 2.58 4.38
CA THR A 261 -4.01 2.68 5.72
C THR A 261 -2.61 3.26 5.68
N ALA A 262 -1.76 2.81 4.74
CA ALA A 262 -0.41 3.35 4.57
C ALA A 262 -0.44 4.85 4.23
N ILE A 263 -1.34 5.25 3.33
CA ILE A 263 -1.49 6.66 2.92
C ILE A 263 -1.94 7.52 4.10
N ARG A 264 -2.95 7.06 4.86
CA ARG A 264 -3.42 7.77 6.06
C ARG A 264 -2.34 7.90 7.13
N LYS A 265 -1.50 6.88 7.33
CA LYS A 265 -0.36 6.94 8.26
C LYS A 265 0.62 8.05 7.85
N ALA A 266 0.97 8.13 6.56
CA ALA A 266 1.84 9.18 6.05
C ALA A 266 1.22 10.59 6.13
N GLU A 267 -0.07 10.74 5.82
CA GLU A 267 -0.80 12.01 5.98
C GLU A 267 -0.84 12.48 7.43
N ALA A 268 -1.11 11.57 8.37
CA ALA A 268 -1.10 11.86 9.80
C ALA A 268 0.29 12.27 10.28
N ALA A 269 1.34 11.57 9.81
CA ALA A 269 2.72 11.92 10.12
C ALA A 269 3.10 13.32 9.59
N LEU A 270 2.63 13.68 8.40
CA LEU A 270 2.86 15.01 7.82
C LEU A 270 2.13 16.09 8.63
N ALA A 271 0.87 15.87 8.97
CA ALA A 271 0.10 16.80 9.79
C ALA A 271 0.74 17.05 11.17
N ALA A 272 1.26 15.98 11.80
CA ALA A 272 2.00 16.07 13.05
C ALA A 272 3.30 16.89 12.88
N HIS A 273 4.06 16.64 11.81
CA HIS A 273 5.28 17.38 11.49
C HIS A 273 5.02 18.88 11.28
N ILE A 274 3.97 19.25 10.54
CA ILE A 274 3.55 20.64 10.34
C ILE A 274 3.22 21.32 11.67
N SER A 275 2.46 20.62 12.52
CA SER A 275 2.04 21.16 13.82
C SER A 275 3.23 21.41 14.75
N GLN A 276 4.22 20.50 14.76
CA GLN A 276 5.46 20.67 15.53
C GLN A 276 6.31 21.85 15.04
N ARG A 277 6.36 22.08 13.72
CA ARG A 277 7.11 23.21 13.14
C ARG A 277 6.48 24.56 13.48
N LYS A 278 5.14 24.65 13.52
CA LYS A 278 4.43 25.88 13.92
C LYS A 278 4.61 26.27 15.38
N SER A 279 4.86 25.29 16.27
CA SER A 279 5.02 25.54 17.71
C SER A 279 6.46 25.77 18.15
N SER A 280 7.46 25.38 17.35
CA SER A 280 8.87 25.57 17.67
C SER A 280 9.37 26.99 17.37
N ARG A 281 9.93 27.66 18.39
CA ARG A 281 10.66 28.94 18.24
C ARG A 281 12.12 28.78 17.76
N ASN A 282 12.62 27.55 17.60
CA ASN A 282 14.01 27.29 17.22
C ASN A 282 14.10 26.20 16.13
N PRO A 283 14.38 26.56 14.86
CA PRO A 283 14.39 25.63 13.74
C PRO A 283 15.63 24.70 13.68
N ARG A 284 16.58 24.81 14.62
CA ARG A 284 17.88 24.12 14.58
C ARG A 284 17.95 22.78 15.32
N ILE A 285 16.86 22.29 15.89
CA ILE A 285 16.84 20.98 16.58
C ILE A 285 15.91 20.04 15.82
N PHE A 286 16.29 19.66 14.60
CA PHE A 286 15.74 18.47 13.99
C PHE A 286 16.71 17.33 14.27
N ARG A 287 16.25 16.33 15.03
CA ARG A 287 16.89 15.00 15.12
C ARG A 287 17.14 14.48 13.69
N SER A 288 18.11 13.57 13.50
CA SER A 288 18.42 12.93 12.22
C SER A 288 17.13 12.73 11.39
N ALA A 289 17.07 13.36 10.21
CA ALA A 289 15.86 13.35 9.37
C ALA A 289 15.37 11.92 9.06
N SER A 290 16.31 10.97 9.05
CA SER A 290 16.10 9.54 8.83
C SER A 290 15.23 8.84 9.88
N ASP A 291 15.20 9.33 11.12
CA ASP A 291 14.46 8.67 12.23
C ASP A 291 13.08 9.31 12.48
N SER A 292 12.67 10.26 11.64
CA SER A 292 11.35 10.88 11.79
C SER A 292 10.25 9.93 11.29
N PRO A 293 9.09 9.85 11.99
CA PRO A 293 7.95 9.05 11.53
C PRO A 293 7.54 9.41 10.10
N LEU A 294 7.54 10.72 9.77
CA LEU A 294 7.24 11.20 8.42
C LEU A 294 8.21 10.66 7.37
N PHE A 295 9.52 10.68 7.63
CA PHE A 295 10.51 10.12 6.73
C PHE A 295 10.27 8.63 6.50
N ARG A 296 10.00 7.87 7.56
CA ARG A 296 9.74 6.43 7.48
C ARG A 296 8.48 6.12 6.66
N GLU A 297 7.36 6.80 6.93
CA GLU A 297 6.12 6.54 6.19
C GLU A 297 6.24 6.94 4.70
N LEU A 298 6.87 8.08 4.39
CA LEU A 298 7.08 8.51 3.00
C LEU A 298 8.05 7.58 2.25
N THR A 299 9.10 7.09 2.92
CA THR A 299 10.03 6.11 2.35
C THR A 299 9.36 4.76 2.11
N SER A 300 8.41 4.38 2.97
CA SER A 300 7.61 3.17 2.78
C SER A 300 6.73 3.28 1.53
N ILE A 301 5.94 4.37 1.43
CA ILE A 301 5.05 4.61 0.27
C ILE A 301 5.83 4.70 -1.03
N SER A 302 7.02 5.31 -1.03
CA SER A 302 7.80 5.47 -2.25
C SER A 302 8.35 4.17 -2.82
N ARG A 303 8.45 3.13 -2.00
CA ARG A 303 8.84 1.78 -2.41
C ARG A 303 7.64 0.93 -2.87
N MET A 304 6.43 1.45 -2.68
CA MET A 304 5.20 0.77 -3.05
C MET A 304 4.70 1.22 -4.44
N ARG A 305 4.01 0.32 -5.14
CA ARG A 305 3.18 0.67 -6.29
C ARG A 305 1.97 1.47 -5.82
N ILE A 306 1.69 2.59 -6.47
CA ILE A 306 0.54 3.43 -6.14
C ILE A 306 -0.62 3.06 -7.07
N PRO A 307 -1.73 2.49 -6.55
CA PRO A 307 -2.95 2.27 -7.33
C PRO A 307 -3.44 3.56 -8.00
N PRO A 308 -4.05 3.48 -9.20
CA PRO A 308 -4.46 4.68 -9.95
C PRO A 308 -5.34 5.66 -9.16
N GLU A 309 -6.23 5.15 -8.30
CA GLU A 309 -7.14 5.98 -7.50
C GLU A 309 -6.45 6.77 -6.38
N PHE A 310 -5.25 6.35 -5.98
CA PHE A 310 -4.46 7.01 -4.93
C PHE A 310 -3.40 7.96 -5.46
N ARG A 311 -3.16 7.99 -6.79
CA ARG A 311 -2.06 8.78 -7.39
C ARG A 311 -2.13 10.25 -7.01
N ASP A 312 -3.27 10.91 -7.24
CA ASP A 312 -3.38 12.34 -6.98
C ASP A 312 -3.25 12.65 -5.48
N ARG A 313 -3.79 11.79 -4.62
CA ARG A 313 -3.69 11.93 -3.16
C ARG A 313 -2.25 11.79 -2.67
N VAL A 314 -1.53 10.78 -3.15
CA VAL A 314 -0.13 10.56 -2.82
C VAL A 314 0.74 11.69 -3.40
N SER A 315 0.52 12.11 -4.64
CA SER A 315 1.21 13.27 -5.24
C SER A 315 1.07 14.53 -4.38
N ASN A 316 -0.16 14.85 -3.96
CA ASN A 316 -0.43 15.99 -3.08
C ASN A 316 0.27 15.88 -1.72
N LEU A 317 0.36 14.66 -1.16
CA LEU A 317 1.08 14.40 0.09
C LEU A 317 2.58 14.73 -0.05
N PHE A 318 3.22 14.27 -1.12
CA PHE A 318 4.63 14.54 -1.38
C PHE A 318 4.90 16.03 -1.70
N LEU A 319 4.05 16.67 -2.50
CA LEU A 319 4.13 18.12 -2.79
C LEU A 319 4.03 18.97 -1.52
N LYS A 320 3.09 18.63 -0.64
CA LYS A 320 2.91 19.32 0.64
C LYS A 320 4.09 19.13 1.57
N ASN A 321 4.73 17.95 1.56
CA ASN A 321 5.96 17.74 2.33
C ASN A 321 7.14 18.59 1.79
N LEU A 322 7.28 18.68 0.47
CA LEU A 322 8.32 19.47 -0.19
C LEU A 322 8.21 20.96 0.15
N SER A 323 7.01 21.55 0.05
CA SER A 323 6.79 22.97 0.35
C SER A 323 7.05 23.37 1.80
N ILE A 324 7.05 22.40 2.71
CA ILE A 324 7.22 22.63 4.15
C ILE A 324 8.65 22.40 4.61
N SER A 325 9.34 21.36 4.14
CA SER A 325 10.58 20.87 4.77
C SER A 325 11.87 21.51 4.27
N GLY A 326 11.99 21.85 2.99
CA GLY A 326 13.23 22.42 2.41
C GLY A 326 14.49 21.54 2.50
N ALA A 327 14.40 20.32 3.03
CA ALA A 327 15.49 19.35 3.17
C ALA A 327 15.08 18.00 2.54
N LEU A 328 15.95 17.47 1.66
CA LEU A 328 15.56 16.81 0.40
C LEU A 328 15.96 15.33 0.22
N ALA A 329 16.56 14.64 1.19
CA ALA A 329 17.04 13.27 0.93
C ALA A 329 15.94 12.22 0.58
N PRO A 330 14.78 12.12 1.27
CA PRO A 330 13.77 11.09 0.96
C PRO A 330 12.81 11.46 -0.18
N ALA A 331 12.63 12.74 -0.48
CA ALA A 331 11.68 13.20 -1.50
C ALA A 331 12.23 13.03 -2.94
N ILE A 332 13.56 13.08 -3.10
CA ILE A 332 14.25 12.81 -4.37
C ILE A 332 14.29 11.30 -4.63
N SER A 333 14.71 10.49 -3.64
CA SER A 333 14.69 9.02 -3.77
C SER A 333 13.28 8.48 -3.98
N ALA A 334 12.25 9.15 -3.44
CA ALA A 334 10.86 8.81 -3.71
C ALA A 334 10.42 9.19 -5.12
N SER A 335 10.77 10.38 -5.61
CA SER A 335 10.44 10.80 -6.98
C SER A 335 11.06 9.88 -8.04
N ILE A 336 12.27 9.36 -7.81
CA ILE A 336 12.94 8.44 -8.74
C ILE A 336 12.30 7.03 -8.69
N ALA A 337 11.91 6.55 -7.51
CA ALA A 337 11.23 5.25 -7.36
C ALA A 337 9.78 5.24 -7.89
N ILE A 338 9.10 6.39 -7.88
CA ILE A 338 7.70 6.54 -8.33
C ILE A 338 7.54 6.44 -9.86
N HIS A 339 8.61 6.53 -10.66
CA HIS A 339 8.52 6.69 -12.13
C HIS A 339 8.49 5.43 -12.99
N GLY A 340 8.14 4.30 -12.40
CA GLY A 340 7.59 3.18 -13.17
C GLY A 340 6.09 3.36 -13.47
N LYS A 341 5.73 4.30 -14.38
CA LYS A 341 4.41 4.52 -15.05
C LYS A 341 3.37 5.51 -14.42
N TYR A 342 3.27 6.71 -15.04
CA TYR A 342 2.11 7.66 -15.20
C TYR A 342 1.84 8.75 -14.11
N PRO A 343 1.08 9.87 -14.37
CA PRO A 343 1.46 11.10 -15.09
C PRO A 343 0.90 12.42 -14.44
N THR A 344 0.75 12.54 -13.11
CA THR A 344 0.02 13.68 -12.48
C THR A 344 0.67 14.31 -11.23
N LEU A 345 1.99 14.35 -11.16
CA LEU A 345 2.66 15.66 -11.00
C LEU A 345 2.66 16.27 -12.40
N LYS A 346 2.74 17.60 -12.60
CA LYS A 346 3.24 18.02 -13.93
C LYS A 346 4.68 17.56 -14.19
N GLY A 347 5.31 16.85 -13.25
CA GLY A 347 6.15 15.70 -13.60
C GLY A 347 7.00 15.17 -12.45
N PRO A 348 7.61 13.97 -12.60
CA PRO A 348 8.76 13.50 -11.79
C PRO A 348 9.81 14.56 -11.52
N ASN A 349 9.92 15.41 -12.53
CA ASN A 349 11.10 16.17 -12.84
C ASN A 349 11.17 17.42 -11.99
N CYS A 350 10.05 17.96 -11.47
CA CYS A 350 10.07 19.04 -10.50
C CYS A 350 10.80 18.66 -9.20
N GLY A 351 10.68 17.40 -8.76
CA GLY A 351 11.40 16.90 -7.59
C GLY A 351 12.91 16.77 -7.82
N ILE A 352 13.28 16.33 -9.02
CA ILE A 352 14.68 16.24 -9.48
C ILE A 352 15.28 17.65 -9.62
N ILE A 353 14.56 18.56 -10.29
CA ILE A 353 14.93 19.97 -10.51
C ILE A 353 15.13 20.69 -9.18
N TYR A 354 14.19 20.56 -8.23
CA TYR A 354 14.37 21.15 -6.90
C TYR A 354 15.54 20.50 -6.15
N GLY A 355 15.73 19.19 -6.29
CA GLY A 355 16.85 18.45 -5.71
C GLY A 355 18.22 18.95 -6.14
N LEU A 356 18.38 19.43 -7.37
CA LEU A 356 19.62 20.02 -7.87
C LEU A 356 20.03 21.29 -7.11
N THR A 357 19.06 22.04 -6.59
CA THR A 357 19.32 23.29 -5.84
C THR A 357 19.91 23.07 -4.45
N LYS A 358 20.09 21.81 -4.02
CA LYS A 358 20.61 21.44 -2.69
C LYS A 358 21.70 20.38 -2.79
N GLU A 359 22.79 20.60 -2.05
CA GLU A 359 23.96 19.70 -1.97
C GLU A 359 23.58 18.23 -1.76
N THR A 360 22.84 17.93 -0.69
CA THR A 360 22.38 16.56 -0.38
C THR A 360 21.52 15.93 -1.48
N GLY A 361 20.82 16.74 -2.28
CA GLY A 361 20.04 16.26 -3.40
C GLY A 361 20.90 15.91 -4.60
N ARG A 362 21.90 16.73 -4.91
CA ARG A 362 22.84 16.49 -6.01
C ARG A 362 23.58 15.17 -5.87
N ASP A 363 24.07 14.84 -4.68
CA ASP A 363 24.81 13.60 -4.47
C ASP A 363 23.98 12.34 -4.72
N LEU A 364 22.66 12.41 -4.46
CA LEU A 364 21.71 11.34 -4.76
C LEU A 364 21.35 11.24 -6.25
N LEU A 365 21.54 12.32 -7.01
CA LEU A 365 21.21 12.43 -8.44
C LEU A 365 22.35 11.99 -9.37
N ARG A 366 23.55 11.68 -8.85
CA ARG A 366 24.71 11.21 -9.62
C ARG A 366 24.58 9.77 -10.17
N SER A 367 23.39 9.17 -10.10
CA SER A 367 23.15 7.80 -10.60
C SER A 367 22.88 7.79 -12.12
N ASN A 368 23.34 6.77 -12.82
CA ASN A 368 23.14 6.60 -14.28
C ASN A 368 21.69 6.23 -14.69
N TYR A 369 20.73 6.31 -13.77
CA TYR A 369 19.35 5.87 -14.00
C TYR A 369 18.37 7.03 -14.25
N ILE A 370 18.87 8.27 -14.35
CA ILE A 370 18.05 9.46 -14.58
C ILE A 370 18.03 9.80 -16.07
N ASP A 371 16.82 9.86 -16.62
CA ASP A 371 16.52 10.29 -17.99
C ASP A 371 16.42 11.83 -18.01
N TRP A 372 17.56 12.49 -18.23
CA TRP A 372 17.69 13.95 -18.17
C TRP A 372 17.00 14.68 -19.32
N GLU A 373 16.95 14.08 -20.52
CA GLU A 373 16.19 14.60 -21.66
C GLU A 373 14.74 14.82 -21.27
N ARG A 374 14.13 13.80 -20.66
CA ARG A 374 12.78 13.88 -20.14
C ARG A 374 12.63 14.86 -18.96
N VAL A 375 13.66 15.02 -18.14
CA VAL A 375 13.67 16.01 -17.05
C VAL A 375 13.50 17.42 -17.59
N TRP A 376 14.24 17.76 -18.63
CA TRP A 376 14.28 19.09 -19.20
C TRP A 376 13.14 19.39 -20.18
N GLU A 377 12.50 18.37 -20.76
CA GLU A 377 11.26 18.51 -21.54
C GLU A 377 10.01 18.80 -20.68
N SER A 378 10.14 18.81 -19.35
CA SER A 378 8.99 18.93 -18.45
C SER A 378 8.53 20.35 -18.23
N GLN A 379 7.21 20.53 -18.18
CA GLN A 379 6.61 21.83 -17.89
C GLN A 379 6.39 22.03 -16.39
N ILE A 380 6.89 23.14 -15.85
CA ILE A 380 6.63 23.58 -14.49
C ILE A 380 5.52 24.64 -14.45
N ASP A 381 4.79 24.72 -13.33
CA ASP A 381 3.80 25.76 -13.12
C ASP A 381 4.38 27.02 -12.47
N GLN A 382 3.59 28.09 -12.51
CA GLN A 382 3.95 29.38 -11.92
C GLN A 382 4.27 29.31 -10.42
N GLU A 383 3.58 28.45 -9.66
CA GLU A 383 3.81 28.32 -8.21
C GLU A 383 5.20 27.74 -7.93
N PHE A 384 5.59 26.71 -8.68
CA PHE A 384 6.91 26.10 -8.60
C PHE A 384 8.02 27.03 -9.09
N ALA A 385 7.78 27.78 -10.17
CA ALA A 385 8.72 28.80 -10.65
C ALA A 385 8.97 29.88 -9.56
N GLN A 386 7.92 30.38 -8.92
CA GLN A 386 8.03 31.36 -7.83
C GLN A 386 8.76 30.79 -6.60
N LEU A 387 8.59 29.50 -6.30
CA LEU A 387 9.34 28.82 -5.23
C LEU A 387 10.85 28.80 -5.53
N LEU A 388 11.24 28.48 -6.76
CA LEU A 388 12.65 28.48 -7.19
C LEU A 388 13.25 29.88 -7.12
N ILE A 389 12.54 30.90 -7.60
CA ILE A 389 12.95 32.30 -7.52
C ILE A 389 13.18 32.72 -6.06
N ARG A 390 12.21 32.45 -5.17
CA ARG A 390 12.35 32.76 -3.73
C ARG A 390 13.55 32.04 -3.11
N THR A 391 13.77 30.78 -3.48
CA THR A 391 14.91 29.99 -2.99
C THR A 391 16.22 30.65 -3.41
N ALA A 392 16.33 31.07 -4.68
CA ALA A 392 17.49 31.78 -5.20
C ALA A 392 17.79 33.07 -4.42
N SER A 393 16.76 33.89 -4.17
CA SER A 393 16.92 35.13 -3.40
C SER A 393 17.42 34.88 -1.97
N ILE A 394 16.88 33.85 -1.29
CA ILE A 394 17.32 33.48 0.06
C ILE A 394 18.80 33.07 0.08
N GLU A 395 19.24 32.27 -0.89
CA GLU A 395 20.65 31.88 -0.99
C GLU A 395 21.54 33.11 -1.30
N LEU A 396 21.10 33.98 -2.20
CA LEU A 396 21.84 35.19 -2.55
C LEU A 396 22.04 36.15 -1.35
N GLU A 397 21.02 36.29 -0.51
CA GLU A 397 21.05 37.10 0.73
C GLU A 397 21.88 36.44 1.85
N GLY A 398 21.82 35.10 1.95
CA GLY A 398 22.50 34.32 2.99
C GLY A 398 24.02 34.21 2.78
N HIS A 399 24.49 34.37 1.54
CA HIS A 399 25.91 34.22 1.21
C HIS A 399 26.71 35.50 1.50
N SER A 400 27.75 35.38 2.34
CA SER A 400 28.72 36.44 2.63
C SER A 400 30.09 36.10 2.02
N SER A 401 30.38 36.73 0.87
CA SER A 401 31.71 36.90 0.23
C SER A 401 32.53 35.67 -0.25
N VAL A 402 33.01 35.80 -1.51
CA VAL A 402 34.18 35.17 -2.18
C VAL A 402 34.31 33.65 -2.11
N GLY A 403 33.57 32.94 -2.96
CA GLY A 403 33.73 31.51 -3.24
C GLY A 403 32.73 31.04 -4.30
N PHE A 404 33.03 29.94 -5.00
CA PHE A 404 32.06 29.32 -5.91
C PHE A 404 30.92 28.71 -5.10
N ASP A 405 29.67 28.99 -5.52
CA ASP A 405 28.48 28.50 -4.84
C ASP A 405 27.73 27.52 -5.75
N TYR A 406 27.77 26.25 -5.37
CA TYR A 406 27.10 25.18 -6.09
C TYR A 406 25.57 25.36 -6.08
N ASP A 407 24.97 25.73 -4.94
CA ASP A 407 23.51 25.87 -4.85
C ASP A 407 23.02 27.01 -5.77
N LEU A 408 23.74 28.14 -5.79
CA LEU A 408 23.44 29.24 -6.70
C LEU A 408 23.71 28.89 -8.17
N PHE A 409 24.76 28.12 -8.48
CA PHE A 409 25.04 27.67 -9.85
C PHE A 409 23.90 26.82 -10.42
N TYR A 410 23.54 25.74 -9.71
CA TYR A 410 22.47 24.84 -10.16
C TYR A 410 21.12 25.57 -10.21
N THR A 411 20.87 26.48 -9.28
CA THR A 411 19.65 27.31 -9.30
C THR A 411 19.66 28.27 -10.50
N ALA A 412 20.80 28.88 -10.83
CA ALA A 412 20.93 29.76 -11.99
C ALA A 412 20.67 29.02 -13.30
N ASP A 413 21.18 27.80 -13.47
CA ASP A 413 20.93 26.96 -14.66
C ASP A 413 19.43 26.67 -14.85
N ILE A 414 18.73 26.33 -13.77
CA ILE A 414 17.29 26.06 -13.80
C ILE A 414 16.51 27.34 -14.15
N LEU A 415 16.80 28.47 -13.49
CA LEU A 415 16.12 29.75 -13.78
C LEU A 415 16.37 30.20 -15.21
N LYS A 416 17.56 29.95 -15.74
CA LYS A 416 17.93 30.19 -17.14
C LYS A 416 17.04 29.41 -18.13
N ARG A 417 16.82 28.12 -17.88
CA ARG A 417 15.91 27.26 -18.66
C ARG A 417 14.47 27.77 -18.59
N ILE A 418 14.03 28.21 -17.42
CA ILE A 418 12.73 28.85 -17.24
C ILE A 418 12.64 30.14 -18.08
N ALA A 419 13.63 31.03 -18.00
CA ALA A 419 13.64 32.28 -18.76
C ALA A 419 13.70 32.07 -20.28
N ALA A 420 14.30 30.97 -20.74
CA ALA A 420 14.33 30.56 -22.14
C ALA A 420 13.00 29.93 -22.62
N GLY A 421 12.08 29.64 -21.70
CA GLY A 421 10.79 29.01 -21.98
C GLY A 421 10.84 27.49 -22.12
N SER A 422 12.00 26.85 -21.91
CA SER A 422 12.13 25.39 -22.08
C SER A 422 11.42 24.58 -21.00
N LEU A 423 11.15 25.19 -19.84
CA LEU A 423 10.41 24.57 -18.73
C LEU A 423 9.00 25.16 -18.53
N ILE A 424 8.50 26.01 -19.44
CA ILE A 424 7.25 26.76 -19.24
C ILE A 424 6.05 26.09 -19.95
N VAL A 425 4.86 26.18 -19.34
CA VAL A 425 3.59 25.85 -20.01
C VAL A 425 3.21 26.95 -21.00
N ASP A 426 2.90 26.59 -22.25
CA ASP A 426 2.44 27.52 -23.28
C ASP A 426 1.40 28.53 -22.76
N GLY A 427 1.73 29.83 -22.83
CA GLY A 427 0.88 30.93 -22.41
C GLY A 427 1.11 31.48 -21.00
N GLN A 428 1.95 30.86 -20.16
CA GLN A 428 2.33 31.42 -18.84
C GLN A 428 3.62 32.24 -18.93
N THR A 429 3.51 33.56 -19.12
CA THR A 429 4.69 34.46 -19.19
C THR A 429 4.86 35.34 -17.95
N ASP A 430 3.91 35.29 -17.02
CA ASP A 430 3.79 36.22 -15.89
C ASP A 430 5.02 36.21 -14.95
N PHE A 431 5.74 35.09 -14.87
CA PHE A 431 6.92 34.92 -14.01
C PHE A 431 8.26 34.96 -14.76
N VAL A 432 8.24 35.11 -16.10
CA VAL A 432 9.48 35.20 -16.89
C VAL A 432 10.25 36.47 -16.53
N SER A 433 9.55 37.58 -16.34
CA SER A 433 10.14 38.84 -15.89
C SER A 433 10.81 38.69 -14.52
N ASP A 434 10.13 38.06 -13.56
CA ASP A 434 10.66 37.84 -12.21
C ASP A 434 11.88 36.90 -12.22
N THR A 435 11.84 35.88 -13.09
CA THR A 435 12.96 34.95 -13.32
C THR A 435 14.16 35.68 -13.90
N GLN A 436 13.95 36.56 -14.88
CA GLN A 436 15.02 37.37 -15.49
C GLN A 436 15.64 38.35 -14.49
N ASN A 437 14.83 38.95 -13.61
CA ASN A 437 15.33 39.82 -12.55
C ASN A 437 16.21 39.04 -11.56
N ALA A 438 15.74 37.87 -11.09
CA ALA A 438 16.51 37.02 -10.19
C ALA A 438 17.84 36.54 -10.83
N LEU A 439 17.83 36.19 -12.11
CA LEU A 439 19.05 35.87 -12.86
C LEU A 439 20.00 37.07 -12.95
N GLY A 440 19.47 38.27 -13.16
CA GLY A 440 20.25 39.51 -13.18
C GLY A 440 21.04 39.70 -11.87
N GLU A 441 20.36 39.54 -10.73
CA GLU A 441 20.98 39.62 -9.41
C GLU A 441 22.06 38.54 -9.19
N ILE A 442 21.83 37.32 -9.67
CA ILE A 442 22.83 36.25 -9.63
C ILE A 442 24.05 36.62 -10.49
N TYR A 443 23.85 37.13 -11.71
CA TYR A 443 24.95 37.46 -12.63
C TYR A 443 25.77 38.67 -12.22
N GLU A 444 25.18 39.65 -11.52
CA GLU A 444 25.95 40.74 -10.93
C GLU A 444 27.00 40.22 -9.94
N ARG A 445 26.69 39.11 -9.28
CA ARG A 445 27.55 38.48 -8.28
C ARG A 445 28.45 37.38 -8.85
N TYR A 446 27.94 36.62 -9.82
CA TYR A 446 28.62 35.54 -10.52
C TYR A 446 28.47 35.69 -12.03
N PRO A 447 29.23 36.60 -12.67
CA PRO A 447 29.11 36.88 -14.10
C PRO A 447 29.32 35.63 -14.97
N ASP A 448 30.16 34.71 -14.51
CA ASP A 448 30.56 33.51 -15.24
C ASP A 448 29.43 32.50 -15.40
N PHE A 449 28.43 32.54 -14.51
CA PHE A 449 27.26 31.66 -14.63
C PHE A 449 26.47 31.98 -15.89
N ARG A 450 26.60 33.20 -16.44
CA ARG A 450 25.91 33.63 -17.65
C ARG A 450 26.37 32.84 -18.88
N ASP A 451 27.66 32.57 -18.97
CA ASP A 451 28.29 32.04 -20.19
C ASP A 451 28.20 30.51 -20.30
N VAL A 452 27.74 29.82 -19.25
CA VAL A 452 27.59 28.36 -19.24
C VAL A 452 26.44 27.89 -20.12
N SER A 453 26.73 26.87 -20.93
CA SER A 453 25.78 26.24 -21.85
C SER A 453 24.87 25.19 -21.17
N TYR A 454 23.64 25.05 -21.64
CA TYR A 454 22.74 23.99 -21.17
C TYR A 454 23.06 22.70 -21.91
N SER A 455 23.06 21.59 -21.18
CA SER A 455 22.88 20.27 -21.78
C SER A 455 21.41 19.88 -21.74
N ASP A 456 20.90 19.32 -22.83
CA ASP A 456 19.52 18.84 -22.92
C ASP A 456 19.38 17.40 -22.41
N ASP A 457 20.47 16.63 -22.30
CA ASP A 457 20.46 15.20 -21.98
C ASP A 457 21.25 14.84 -20.72
N SER A 458 21.63 15.83 -19.91
CA SER A 458 22.41 15.59 -18.69
C SER A 458 22.14 16.56 -17.54
N MET A 459 22.68 16.23 -16.37
CA MET A 459 22.72 17.12 -15.22
C MET A 459 23.56 18.37 -15.54
N PRO A 460 23.31 19.55 -14.95
CA PRO A 460 24.18 20.71 -15.16
C PRO A 460 25.63 20.38 -14.76
N HIS A 461 26.55 20.56 -15.70
CA HIS A 461 27.97 20.23 -15.55
C HIS A 461 28.78 21.46 -15.16
N LEU A 462 29.81 21.24 -14.35
CA LEU A 462 30.69 22.29 -13.84
C LEU A 462 31.98 22.41 -14.65
N ASP A 463 32.18 21.57 -15.66
CA ASP A 463 33.45 21.41 -16.37
C ASP A 463 33.92 22.72 -17.01
N GLU A 464 32.99 23.53 -17.52
CA GLU A 464 33.28 24.86 -18.09
C GLU A 464 33.79 25.88 -17.04
N LEU A 465 33.50 25.65 -15.76
CA LEU A 465 33.87 26.53 -14.63
C LEU A 465 34.91 25.92 -13.69
N ALA A 466 35.19 24.61 -13.80
CA ALA A 466 36.06 23.87 -12.91
C ALA A 466 37.49 24.45 -12.89
N ASP A 467 38.04 24.73 -14.07
CA ASP A 467 39.37 25.34 -14.22
C ASP A 467 39.44 26.76 -13.66
N LYS A 468 38.34 27.52 -13.77
CA LYS A 468 38.27 28.94 -13.38
C LYS A 468 38.17 29.11 -11.87
N TYR A 469 37.46 28.20 -11.20
CA TYR A 469 37.22 28.24 -9.76
C TYR A 469 38.08 27.24 -8.97
N GLN A 470 39.03 26.55 -9.62
CA GLN A 470 39.87 25.52 -9.02
C GLN A 470 39.04 24.45 -8.30
N LEU A 471 37.92 24.07 -8.89
CA LEU A 471 37.08 23.00 -8.36
C LEU A 471 37.79 21.68 -8.64
N GLU A 472 37.93 20.81 -7.64
CA GLU A 472 38.42 19.45 -7.88
C GLU A 472 37.48 18.77 -8.89
N SER A 473 38.04 18.09 -9.89
CA SER A 473 37.26 17.30 -10.85
C SER A 473 36.37 16.33 -10.08
N ALA A 474 35.06 16.41 -10.27
CA ALA A 474 34.08 15.58 -9.58
C ALA A 474 34.19 14.07 -9.91
N ASP A 475 35.11 13.68 -10.79
CA ASP A 475 35.45 12.29 -11.16
C ASP A 475 36.45 11.62 -10.22
N GLY A 476 36.49 12.06 -8.95
CA GLY A 476 37.11 11.32 -7.86
C GLY A 476 36.29 10.06 -7.55
N THR A 477 36.66 8.97 -8.21
CA THR A 477 36.35 7.59 -7.82
C THR A 477 36.53 7.40 -6.31
N LEU A 478 35.42 7.39 -5.55
CA LEU A 478 35.37 6.66 -4.30
C LEU A 478 35.47 5.19 -4.68
N GLY A 479 36.62 4.59 -4.36
CA GLY A 479 37.02 3.25 -4.77
C GLY A 479 35.89 2.23 -4.73
N LEU A 480 35.45 1.83 -5.92
CA LEU A 480 35.05 0.45 -6.15
C LEU A 480 36.34 -0.36 -6.05
N ASP A 481 36.47 -1.07 -4.93
CA ASP A 481 37.44 -2.15 -4.80
C ASP A 481 37.17 -3.12 -5.95
N ASP A 482 38.19 -3.23 -6.77
CA ASP A 482 38.31 -3.95 -8.01
C ASP A 482 38.32 -5.46 -7.75
N GLY A 483 37.23 -6.13 -8.13
CA GLY A 483 37.25 -7.57 -8.38
C GLY A 483 36.09 -8.38 -7.82
N THR A 484 34.88 -8.19 -8.37
CA THR A 484 33.99 -9.33 -8.63
C THR A 484 33.07 -8.97 -9.79
N TYR A 485 33.35 -9.58 -10.94
CA TYR A 485 32.46 -9.68 -12.09
C TYR A 485 31.08 -10.18 -11.64
N VAL A 486 30.01 -9.49 -12.05
CA VAL A 486 28.67 -10.08 -12.18
C VAL A 486 28.21 -9.84 -13.61
N ASP A 487 28.88 -10.54 -14.53
CA ASP A 487 28.22 -11.04 -15.75
C ASP A 487 27.45 -12.29 -15.33
N ASP A 488 26.16 -12.11 -15.02
CA ASP A 488 25.09 -13.08 -15.13
C ASP A 488 23.93 -12.61 -14.25
N LEU A 489 22.84 -12.14 -14.89
CA LEU A 489 21.48 -12.61 -14.62
C LEU A 489 20.54 -12.10 -15.73
N PRO A 490 19.72 -12.98 -16.35
CA PRO A 490 18.89 -12.67 -17.49
C PRO A 490 17.54 -12.03 -17.09
N PHE A 491 17.02 -11.28 -18.07
CA PHE A 491 15.75 -10.55 -18.17
C PHE A 491 14.51 -11.20 -17.55
#